data_AF-A0A849DCF6-F1
#
_entry.id   AF-A0A849DCF6-F1
#
_cell.length_a   1.000
_cell.length_b   1.000
_cell.length_c   1.000
_cell.angle_alpha   90.00
_cell.angle_beta   90.00
_cell.angle_gamma   90.00
#
_symmetry.space_group_name_H-M   'P 1'
#
loop_
_entity.id
_entity.type
_entity.pdbx_description
1 polymer ?
#
loop_
_entity_poly.entity_id
_entity_poly.type
_entity_poly.pdbx_seq_one_letter_code
_entity_poly.pdbx_strand_id
1 'polypeptide(L)'
;WVNEIFYDGAVDYVASPNVVDYKIDGEIYRNAICFEATSEKLYEGNPQNMIVLSNNGWFTPSIEPTLQKLLLQYYSKKYGTIIYHSVNMSGSYVIRNGKTNQ
;
A
#
# COMPACT_ATOMS: atom_id res chain seq x y z
N TRP A 1 22.19 13.75 8.11
CA TRP A 1 21.51 14.44 9.23
C TRP A 1 20.51 13.55 9.96
N VAL A 2 19.33 13.19 9.42
CA VAL A 2 18.37 12.29 10.12
C VAL A 2 19.01 10.94 10.49
N ASN A 3 19.62 10.25 9.53
CA ASN A 3 20.25 8.95 9.80
C ASN A 3 21.44 9.01 10.76
N GLU A 4 22.14 10.15 10.82
CA GLU A 4 23.24 10.33 11.76
C GLU A 4 22.76 10.58 13.19
N ILE A 5 21.58 11.17 13.35
CA ILE A 5 21.02 11.52 14.67
C ILE A 5 20.21 10.36 15.26
N PHE A 6 19.46 9.63 14.43
CA PHE A 6 18.50 8.62 14.89
C PHE A 6 18.97 7.18 14.66
N TYR A 7 19.93 6.95 13.77
CA TYR A 7 20.34 5.61 13.34
C TYR A 7 21.86 5.39 13.40
N ASP A 8 22.61 6.20 14.15
CA ASP A 8 24.08 6.11 14.28
C ASP A 8 24.83 6.00 12.93
N GLY A 9 24.32 6.68 11.90
CA GLY A 9 24.89 6.68 10.56
C GLY A 9 24.50 5.47 9.71
N ALA A 10 23.68 4.54 10.22
CA ALA A 10 23.11 3.45 9.44
C ALA A 10 22.04 3.96 8.47
N VAL A 11 21.98 3.32 7.29
CA VAL A 11 20.93 3.62 6.30
C VAL A 11 19.68 2.84 6.67
N ASP A 12 18.61 3.57 6.99
CA ASP A 12 17.32 3.02 7.43
C ASP A 12 16.64 2.19 6.32
N TYR A 13 16.40 2.78 5.15
CA TYR A 13 15.84 2.09 3.98
C TYR A 13 16.48 2.58 2.68
N VAL A 14 16.59 1.68 1.70
CA VAL A 14 16.98 1.99 0.32
C VAL A 14 15.84 1.58 -0.60
N ALA A 15 15.35 2.51 -1.42
CA ALA A 15 14.29 2.23 -2.37
C ALA A 15 14.76 1.25 -3.46
N SER A 16 13.95 0.23 -3.73
CA SER A 16 14.14 -0.62 -4.92
C SER A 16 13.80 0.19 -6.17
N PRO A 17 14.59 0.09 -7.26
CA PRO A 17 14.22 0.72 -8.53
C PRO A 17 13.01 0.05 -9.19
N ASN A 18 12.73 -1.20 -8.81
CA ASN A 18 11.74 -2.06 -9.46
C ASN A 18 10.55 -2.34 -8.55
N VAL A 19 9.36 -2.35 -9.16
CA VAL A 19 8.15 -2.92 -8.56
C VAL A 19 8.27 -4.43 -8.59
N VAL A 20 7.84 -5.10 -7.51
CA VAL A 20 7.99 -6.54 -7.33
C VAL A 20 6.63 -7.22 -7.23
N ASP A 21 6.49 -8.31 -8.00
CA ASP A 21 5.38 -9.26 -7.91
C ASP A 21 5.87 -10.56 -7.29
N TYR A 22 4.98 -11.26 -6.61
CA TYR A 22 5.24 -12.59 -6.06
C TYR A 22 4.04 -13.51 -6.23
N LYS A 23 4.29 -14.82 -6.08
CA LYS A 23 3.29 -15.87 -6.28
C LYS A 23 2.91 -16.51 -4.95
N ILE A 24 1.62 -16.57 -4.65
CA ILE A 24 1.04 -17.34 -3.54
C ILE A 24 0.04 -18.31 -4.16
N ASP A 25 0.21 -19.61 -3.94
CA ASP A 25 -0.73 -20.66 -4.35
C ASP A 25 -1.17 -20.65 -5.83
N GLY A 26 -0.31 -20.19 -6.75
CA GLY A 26 -0.70 -20.09 -8.17
C GLY A 26 -0.96 -18.67 -8.64
N GLU A 27 -1.32 -17.77 -7.74
CA GLU A 27 -1.80 -16.43 -8.03
C GLU A 27 -0.70 -15.39 -7.86
N ILE A 28 -0.71 -14.38 -8.75
CA ILE A 28 0.25 -13.27 -8.73
C ILE A 28 -0.30 -12.13 -7.90
N TYR A 29 0.54 -11.60 -7.01
CA TYR A 29 0.26 -10.45 -6.17
C TYR A 29 1.33 -9.40 -6.34
N ARG A 30 0.89 -8.15 -6.54
CA ARG A 30 1.76 -6.99 -6.43
C ARG A 30 1.85 -6.55 -4.97
N ASN A 31 3.06 -6.25 -4.51
CA ASN A 31 3.27 -5.64 -3.21
C ASN A 31 3.14 -4.12 -3.27
N ALA A 32 2.54 -3.51 -2.25
CA ALA A 32 2.68 -2.07 -2.00
C ALA A 32 2.76 -1.79 -0.50
N ILE A 33 3.64 -0.88 -0.07
CA ILE A 33 3.83 -0.56 1.33
C ILE A 33 3.34 0.87 1.60
N CYS A 34 2.37 0.98 2.51
CA CYS A 34 1.88 2.24 3.05
C CYS A 34 1.48 3.24 1.95
N PHE A 35 2.18 4.38 1.86
CA PHE A 35 1.87 5.44 0.91
C PHE A 35 2.08 5.01 -0.56
N GLU A 36 2.95 4.02 -0.83
CA GLU A 36 3.23 3.54 -2.18
C GLU A 36 1.97 3.04 -2.89
N ALA A 37 1.04 2.47 -2.13
CA ALA A 37 -0.23 1.98 -2.66
C ALA A 37 -1.12 3.10 -3.24
N THR A 38 -0.83 4.37 -2.92
CA THR A 38 -1.51 5.53 -3.51
C THR A 38 -0.81 6.06 -4.77
N SER A 39 0.27 5.43 -5.21
CA SER A 39 0.97 5.76 -6.44
C SER A 39 0.39 5.03 -7.64
N GLU A 40 0.08 5.76 -8.70
CA GLU A 40 -0.38 5.18 -9.97
C GLU A 40 0.63 4.19 -10.58
N LYS A 41 1.94 4.38 -10.30
CA LYS A 41 3.03 3.49 -10.76
C LYS A 41 2.82 2.04 -10.33
N LEU A 42 2.25 1.81 -9.15
CA LEU A 42 1.99 0.45 -8.64
C LEU A 42 0.88 -0.27 -9.42
N TYR A 43 0.09 0.46 -10.21
CA TYR A 43 -1.01 -0.08 -11.01
C TYR A 43 -0.66 -0.26 -12.49
N GLU A 44 0.56 0.11 -12.91
CA GLU A 44 1.06 -0.16 -14.26
C GLU A 44 1.02 -1.66 -14.59
N GLY A 45 0.48 -2.02 -15.76
CA GLY A 45 0.25 -3.40 -16.15
C GLY A 45 -1.05 -4.03 -15.61
N ASN A 46 -1.91 -3.25 -14.93
CA ASN A 46 -3.22 -3.69 -14.42
C ASN A 46 -3.13 -4.96 -13.54
N PRO A 47 -2.37 -4.93 -12.43
CA PRO A 47 -2.25 -6.10 -11.55
C PRO A 47 -3.64 -6.53 -11.06
N GLN A 48 -3.95 -7.82 -11.16
CA GLN A 48 -5.25 -8.35 -10.73
C GLN A 48 -5.39 -8.30 -9.21
N ASN A 49 -4.34 -8.68 -8.49
CA ASN A 49 -4.30 -8.69 -7.03
C ASN A 49 -3.15 -7.83 -6.51
N MET A 50 -3.42 -7.05 -5.47
CA MET A 50 -2.42 -6.26 -4.76
C MET A 50 -2.58 -6.46 -3.26
N ILE A 51 -1.47 -6.73 -2.58
CA ILE A 51 -1.39 -6.76 -1.12
C ILE A 51 -0.79 -5.43 -0.67
N VAL A 52 -1.50 -4.76 0.23
CA VAL A 52 -1.09 -3.48 0.82
C VAL A 52 -0.91 -3.67 2.31
N LEU A 53 0.21 -3.20 2.84
CA LEU A 53 0.54 -3.21 4.26
C LEU A 53 0.79 -1.78 4.73
N SER A 54 0.04 -1.31 5.74
CA SER A 54 0.17 0.06 6.27
C SER A 54 0.28 0.11 7.78
N ASN A 55 1.00 1.12 8.29
CA ASN A 55 0.97 1.49 9.70
C ASN A 55 0.37 2.89 9.86
N ASN A 56 -0.94 2.97 10.11
CA ASN A 56 -1.64 4.25 10.23
C ASN A 56 -1.43 4.92 11.60
N GLY A 57 -0.70 4.27 12.50
CA GLY A 57 -0.32 4.85 13.80
C GLY A 57 0.55 6.11 13.64
N TRP A 58 1.32 6.21 12.55
CA TRP A 58 2.12 7.40 12.24
C TRP A 58 1.28 8.65 11.97
N PHE A 59 0.01 8.46 11.58
CA PHE A 59 -0.88 9.53 11.16
C PHE A 59 -2.09 9.69 12.07
N THR A 60 -2.17 8.98 13.19
CA THR A 60 -3.29 9.09 14.12
C THR A 60 -2.99 10.12 15.22
N PRO A 61 -3.92 11.04 15.57
CA PRO A 61 -5.25 11.21 15.00
C PRO A 61 -5.26 12.21 13.83
N SER A 62 -5.51 11.75 12.61
CA SER A 62 -5.71 12.63 11.45
C SER A 62 -6.66 12.02 10.43
N ILE A 63 -6.95 12.76 9.36
CA ILE A 63 -7.80 12.33 8.24
C ILE A 63 -7.05 11.52 7.18
N GLU A 64 -5.73 11.39 7.29
CA GLU A 64 -4.89 10.71 6.28
C GLU A 64 -5.38 9.28 5.98
N PRO A 65 -5.73 8.42 6.97
CA PRO A 65 -6.24 7.07 6.69
C PRO A 65 -7.49 7.06 5.82
N THR A 66 -8.33 8.10 5.95
CA THR A 66 -9.53 8.27 5.12
C THR A 66 -9.14 8.64 3.68
N LEU A 67 -8.17 9.55 3.51
CA LEU A 67 -7.68 9.95 2.19
C LEU A 67 -6.98 8.79 1.47
N GLN A 68 -6.15 8.03 2.17
CA GLN A 68 -5.51 6.82 1.64
C GLN A 68 -6.58 5.85 1.14
N LYS A 69 -7.59 5.54 1.96
CA LYS A 69 -8.70 4.65 1.59
C LYS A 69 -9.42 5.12 0.32
N LEU A 70 -9.72 6.43 0.20
CA LEU A 70 -10.38 6.99 -0.99
C LEU A 70 -9.54 6.81 -2.26
N LEU A 71 -8.23 7.03 -2.17
CA LEU A 71 -7.31 6.83 -3.30
C LEU A 71 -7.23 5.35 -3.70
N LEU A 72 -7.17 4.42 -2.74
CA LEU A 72 -7.18 2.99 -3.02
C LEU A 72 -8.50 2.54 -3.67
N GLN A 73 -9.63 3.10 -3.24
CA GLN A 73 -10.92 2.87 -3.89
C GLN A 73 -10.93 3.38 -5.32
N TYR A 74 -10.41 4.58 -5.57
CA TYR A 74 -10.28 5.14 -6.91
C TYR A 74 -9.43 4.24 -7.82
N TYR A 75 -8.25 3.82 -7.38
CA TYR A 75 -7.37 2.99 -8.21
C TYR A 75 -7.90 1.59 -8.43
N SER A 76 -8.50 0.96 -7.42
CA SER A 76 -9.22 -0.32 -7.60
C SER A 76 -10.31 -0.20 -8.66
N LYS A 77 -11.06 0.91 -8.66
CA LYS A 77 -12.10 1.15 -9.68
C LYS A 77 -11.51 1.38 -11.08
N LYS A 78 -10.44 2.16 -11.17
CA LYS A 78 -9.79 2.55 -12.44
C LYS A 78 -9.12 1.37 -13.14
N TYR A 79 -8.41 0.54 -12.38
CA TYR A 79 -7.55 -0.53 -12.92
C TYR A 79 -8.13 -1.94 -12.75
N GLY A 80 -9.25 -2.09 -12.04
CA GLY A 80 -9.84 -3.40 -11.76
C GLY A 80 -9.09 -4.23 -10.72
N THR A 81 -8.03 -3.67 -10.11
CA THR A 81 -7.22 -4.35 -9.09
C THR A 81 -8.04 -4.63 -7.83
N ILE A 82 -7.96 -5.86 -7.33
CA ILE A 82 -8.43 -6.25 -6.00
C ILE A 82 -7.32 -5.93 -5.01
N ILE A 83 -7.65 -5.12 -4.00
CA ILE A 83 -6.69 -4.66 -2.99
C ILE A 83 -7.00 -5.33 -1.67
N TYR A 84 -6.04 -6.09 -1.14
CA TYR A 84 -6.08 -6.69 0.18
C TYR A 84 -5.26 -5.83 1.13
N HIS A 85 -5.90 -5.04 1.98
CA HIS A 85 -5.21 -4.04 2.81
C HIS A 85 -5.20 -4.46 4.29
N SER A 86 -4.02 -4.83 4.78
CA SER A 86 -3.78 -5.06 6.21
C SER A 86 -3.18 -3.81 6.84
N VAL A 87 -3.77 -3.37 7.95
CA VAL A 87 -3.44 -2.08 8.55
C VAL A 87 -3.27 -2.18 10.05
N ASN A 88 -2.19 -1.61 10.56
CA ASN A 88 -2.01 -1.37 11.99
C ASN A 88 -2.66 -0.03 12.40
N MET A 89 -3.26 0.02 13.60
CA MET A 89 -3.93 1.21 14.18
C MET A 89 -5.11 1.77 13.36
N SER A 90 -5.67 0.98 12.45
CA SER A 90 -7.00 1.20 11.85
C SER A 90 -7.58 -0.12 11.33
N GLY A 91 -8.84 -0.13 10.88
CA GLY A 91 -9.46 -1.36 10.37
C GLY A 91 -8.82 -1.82 9.06
N SER A 92 -8.50 -3.11 8.96
CA SER A 92 -8.13 -3.76 7.70
C SER A 92 -9.36 -3.94 6.79
N TYR A 93 -9.17 -3.96 5.47
CA TYR A 93 -10.28 -4.09 4.52
C TYR A 93 -9.84 -4.63 3.16
N VAL A 94 -10.81 -5.14 2.39
CA VAL A 94 -10.63 -5.53 0.99
C VAL A 94 -11.37 -4.55 0.09
N ILE A 95 -10.73 -4.12 -0.99
CA ILE A 95 -11.35 -3.28 -2.03
C ILE A 95 -11.50 -4.07 -3.32
N ARG A 96 -12.72 -4.10 -3.86
CA ARG A 96 -13.01 -4.65 -5.17
C ARG A 96 -13.94 -3.71 -5.93
N ASN A 97 -13.58 -3.39 -7.17
CA ASN A 97 -14.35 -2.46 -8.02
C ASN A 97 -14.64 -1.12 -7.32
N GLY A 98 -13.66 -0.61 -6.55
CA GLY A 98 -13.76 0.63 -5.78
C GLY A 98 -14.66 0.61 -4.54
N LYS A 99 -15.19 -0.56 -4.16
CA LYS A 99 -16.00 -0.72 -2.95
C LYS A 99 -15.22 -1.48 -1.89
N THR A 100 -15.33 -1.03 -0.65
CA THR A 100 -14.71 -1.70 0.50
C THR A 100 -15.66 -2.69 1.13
N ASN A 101 -15.23 -3.92 1.29
CA ASN A 101 -15.86 -4.92 2.14
C ASN A 101 -15.00 -5.04 3.41
N GLN A 102 -15.65 -5.02 4.57
CA GLN A 102 -15.02 -5.40 5.84
C GLN A 102 -15.19 -6.90 6.05
#